data_AF-A0A358D3D0-F1
#
_entry.id   AF-A0A358D3D0-F1
#
_cell.length_a   1.000
_cell.length_b   1.000
_cell.length_c   1.000
_cell.angle_alpha   90.00
_cell.angle_beta   90.00
_cell.angle_gamma   90.00
#
_symmetry.space_group_name_H-M   'P 1'
#
loop_
_entity.id
_entity.type
_entity.pdbx_description
1 polymer ?
#
loop_
_entity_poly.entity_id
_entity_poly.type
_entity_poly.pdbx_seq_one_letter_code
_entity_poly.pdbx_strand_id
1 'polypeptide(L)'
;MEQDENRLEMLRESIRLSNEILAKAKQSPQQSLEPGIEAKLLHARDWRMRYLTHLEQGGQPLQVGDEWSMHHGHDLAIEWGYESWDENRIGLRCRSCDDWIQLYDVELSSSSQPPIVELYLEHETHTVISWRRSSDAGIECITCGAVNEDGFPLLNAPVSEWFDRVWNG
;
A
#
# COMPACT_ATOMS: atom_id res chain seq x y z
N MET A 1 -12.27 -14.31 -11.74
CA MET A 1 -12.33 -15.67 -11.14
C MET A 1 -10.93 -16.27 -11.03
N GLU A 2 -10.26 -16.66 -12.12
CA GLU A 2 -8.88 -17.22 -12.05
C GLU A 2 -7.85 -16.23 -11.47
N GLN A 3 -7.92 -14.95 -11.87
CA GLN A 3 -7.04 -13.90 -11.36
C GLN A 3 -7.27 -13.58 -9.86
N ASP A 4 -8.52 -13.68 -9.39
CA ASP A 4 -8.87 -13.43 -7.99
C ASP A 4 -8.42 -14.57 -7.10
N GLU A 5 -8.54 -15.81 -7.59
CA GLU A 5 -8.08 -17.00 -6.90
C GLU A 5 -6.55 -17.03 -6.78
N ASN A 6 -5.84 -16.65 -7.84
CA ASN A 6 -4.39 -16.49 -7.81
C ASN A 6 -3.95 -15.45 -6.76
N ARG A 7 -4.60 -14.29 -6.70
CA ARG A 7 -4.33 -13.25 -5.67
C ARG A 7 -4.54 -13.78 -4.25
N LEU A 8 -5.60 -14.54 -4.02
CA LEU A 8 -5.87 -15.17 -2.73
C LEU A 8 -4.79 -16.22 -2.36
N GLU A 9 -4.35 -17.01 -3.32
CA GLU A 9 -3.27 -17.99 -3.12
C GLU A 9 -1.97 -17.29 -2.75
N MET A 10 -1.59 -16.22 -3.45
CA MET A 10 -0.41 -15.41 -3.10
C MET A 10 -0.51 -14.82 -1.69
N LEU A 11 -1.69 -14.34 -1.30
CA LEU A 11 -1.92 -13.80 0.04
C LEU A 11 -1.76 -14.87 1.12
N ARG A 12 -2.34 -16.06 0.92
CA ARG A 12 -2.18 -17.23 1.81
C ARG A 12 -0.72 -17.65 1.94
N GLU A 13 0.00 -17.67 0.82
CA GLU A 13 1.42 -18.03 0.79
C GLU A 13 2.28 -17.01 1.54
N SER A 14 2.04 -15.71 1.34
CA SER A 14 2.73 -14.64 2.09
C SER A 14 2.53 -14.76 3.60
N ILE A 15 1.30 -15.09 4.03
CA ILE A 15 0.97 -15.37 5.44
C ILE A 15 1.74 -16.60 5.95
N ARG A 16 1.75 -17.70 5.18
CA ARG A 16 2.46 -18.93 5.54
C ARG A 16 3.95 -18.67 5.76
N LEU A 17 4.60 -17.99 4.82
CA LEU A 17 6.02 -17.63 4.90
C LEU A 17 6.31 -16.73 6.11
N SER A 18 5.45 -15.74 6.37
CA SER A 18 5.60 -14.87 7.55
C SER A 18 5.55 -15.67 8.86
N ASN A 19 4.61 -16.62 8.97
CA ASN A 19 4.51 -17.50 10.13
C ASN A 19 5.73 -18.42 10.29
N GLU A 20 6.29 -18.94 9.20
CA GLU A 20 7.50 -19.77 9.24
C GLU A 20 8.73 -19.00 9.71
N ILE A 21 8.91 -17.77 9.23
CA ILE A 21 10.01 -16.90 9.66
C ILE A 21 9.90 -16.61 11.16
N LEU A 22 8.70 -16.22 11.63
CA LEU A 22 8.45 -15.95 13.05
C LEU A 22 8.64 -17.20 13.93
N ALA A 23 8.21 -18.38 13.45
CA ALA A 23 8.39 -19.63 14.18
C ALA A 23 9.88 -20.01 14.31
N LYS A 24 10.65 -19.88 13.23
CA LYS A 24 12.11 -20.15 13.24
C LYS A 24 12.85 -19.19 14.18
N ALA A 25 12.51 -17.90 14.16
CA ALA A 25 13.10 -16.90 15.05
C ALA A 25 12.90 -17.24 16.52
N LYS A 26 11.73 -17.78 16.89
CA LYS A 26 11.43 -18.20 18.27
C LYS A 26 12.16 -19.47 18.72
N GLN A 27 12.49 -20.36 17.79
CA GLN A 27 13.10 -21.67 18.09
C GLN A 27 14.62 -21.62 18.21
N SER A 28 15.27 -20.60 17.62
CA SER A 28 16.72 -20.52 17.53
C SER A 28 17.23 -19.17 18.04
N PRO A 29 17.83 -19.09 19.25
CA PRO A 29 18.39 -17.84 19.79
C PRO A 29 19.45 -17.19 18.91
N GLN A 30 20.18 -17.98 18.10
CA GLN A 30 21.14 -17.45 17.11
C GLN A 30 20.49 -16.88 15.83
N GLN A 31 19.19 -17.10 15.62
CA GLN A 31 18.39 -16.55 14.51
C GLN A 31 17.29 -15.62 15.02
N SER A 32 17.47 -15.05 16.22
CA SER A 32 16.56 -14.02 16.73
C SER A 32 16.49 -12.88 15.73
N LEU A 33 15.27 -12.50 15.35
CA LEU A 33 15.05 -11.29 14.58
C LEU A 33 15.37 -10.08 15.47
N GLU A 34 15.81 -8.99 14.85
CA GLU A 34 15.82 -7.72 15.56
C GLU A 34 14.38 -7.34 15.95
N PRO A 35 14.14 -6.81 17.16
CA PRO A 35 12.78 -6.55 17.65
C PRO A 35 11.93 -5.68 16.71
N GLY A 36 12.54 -4.71 16.03
CA GLY A 36 11.86 -3.87 15.05
C GLY A 36 11.41 -4.63 13.81
N ILE A 37 12.21 -5.60 13.34
CA ILE A 37 11.87 -6.46 12.20
C ILE A 37 10.75 -7.42 12.59
N GLU A 38 10.83 -8.03 13.78
CA GLU A 38 9.79 -8.92 14.28
C GLU A 38 8.44 -8.18 14.40
N ALA A 39 8.44 -6.98 14.99
CA ALA A 39 7.23 -6.17 15.12
C ALA A 39 6.61 -5.81 13.75
N LYS A 40 7.43 -5.40 12.77
CA LYS A 40 6.97 -5.12 11.40
C LYS A 40 6.37 -6.37 10.74
N LEU A 41 7.03 -7.51 10.89
CA LEU A 41 6.57 -8.77 10.29
C LEU A 41 5.25 -9.26 10.92
N LEU A 42 5.13 -9.17 12.26
CA LEU A 42 3.89 -9.48 12.98
C LEU A 42 2.75 -8.57 12.53
N HIS A 43 2.99 -7.26 12.48
CA HIS A 43 2.00 -6.29 12.06
C HIS A 43 1.51 -6.55 10.63
N ALA A 44 2.42 -6.75 9.68
CA ALA A 44 2.08 -7.06 8.29
C ALA A 44 1.31 -8.38 8.17
N ARG A 45 1.73 -9.42 8.91
CA ARG A 45 1.05 -10.73 8.93
C ARG A 45 -0.38 -10.61 9.46
N ASP A 46 -0.58 -9.89 10.57
CA ASP A 46 -1.90 -9.71 11.17
C ASP A 46 -2.86 -8.96 10.24
N TRP A 47 -2.37 -7.94 9.54
CA TRP A 47 -3.14 -7.25 8.49
C TRP A 47 -3.53 -8.17 7.34
N ARG A 48 -2.57 -8.93 6.80
CA ARG A 48 -2.83 -9.90 5.73
C ARG A 48 -3.88 -10.93 6.13
N MET A 49 -3.84 -11.43 7.37
CA MET A 49 -4.84 -12.35 7.90
C MET A 49 -6.25 -11.75 7.94
N ARG A 50 -6.38 -10.50 8.42
CA ARG A 50 -7.65 -9.77 8.46
C ARG A 50 -8.18 -9.55 7.04
N TYR A 51 -7.32 -9.16 6.11
CA TYR A 51 -7.69 -8.94 4.71
C TYR A 51 -8.07 -10.24 3.99
N LEU A 52 -7.33 -11.32 4.21
CA LEU A 52 -7.67 -12.64 3.66
C LEU A 52 -9.07 -13.08 4.11
N THR A 53 -9.36 -12.93 5.41
CA THR A 53 -10.67 -13.28 5.97
C THR A 53 -11.78 -12.47 5.33
N HIS A 54 -11.56 -11.16 5.11
CA HIS A 54 -12.52 -10.30 4.42
C HIS A 54 -12.80 -10.76 3.00
N LEU A 55 -11.77 -11.04 2.21
CA LEU A 55 -11.93 -11.49 0.83
C LEU A 55 -12.61 -12.87 0.77
N GLU A 56 -12.25 -13.81 1.65
CA GLU A 56 -12.88 -15.14 1.71
C GLU A 56 -14.37 -15.08 2.09
N GLN A 57 -14.81 -14.01 2.76
CA GLN A 57 -16.21 -13.74 3.09
C GLN A 57 -16.97 -12.99 1.99
N GLY A 58 -16.37 -12.80 0.81
CA GLY A 58 -16.97 -12.06 -0.31
C GLY A 58 -16.77 -10.54 -0.23
N GLY A 59 -15.86 -10.09 0.63
CA GLY A 59 -15.43 -8.71 0.73
C GLY A 59 -14.80 -8.21 -0.57
N GLN A 60 -14.95 -6.91 -0.84
CA GLN A 60 -14.33 -6.26 -2.00
C GLN A 60 -12.83 -5.97 -1.75
N PRO A 61 -12.00 -5.91 -2.80
CA PRO A 61 -10.63 -5.44 -2.68
C PRO A 61 -10.53 -4.06 -2.02
N LEU A 62 -9.35 -3.75 -1.47
CA LEU A 62 -9.06 -2.42 -0.94
C LEU A 62 -9.34 -1.35 -1.98
N GLN A 63 -9.94 -0.25 -1.52
CA GLN A 63 -10.07 0.96 -2.32
C GLN A 63 -8.82 1.83 -2.13
N VAL A 64 -8.60 2.78 -3.05
CA VAL A 64 -7.42 3.66 -2.99
C VAL A 64 -7.31 4.43 -1.65
N GLY A 65 -8.43 4.83 -1.05
CA GLY A 65 -8.44 5.46 0.28
C GLY A 65 -8.01 4.52 1.41
N ASP A 66 -8.33 3.23 1.31
CA ASP A 66 -7.86 2.20 2.26
C ASP A 66 -6.35 2.02 2.14
N GLU A 67 -5.85 1.91 0.90
CA GLU A 67 -4.43 1.77 0.61
C GLU A 67 -3.62 2.97 1.14
N TRP A 68 -4.06 4.20 0.89
CA TRP A 68 -3.36 5.38 1.43
C TRP A 68 -3.40 5.44 2.96
N SER A 69 -4.52 5.02 3.57
CA SER A 69 -4.67 4.95 5.02
C SER A 69 -3.69 3.98 5.66
N MET A 70 -3.45 2.81 5.04
CA MET A 70 -2.48 1.82 5.53
C MET A 70 -1.05 2.36 5.63
N HIS A 71 -0.75 3.40 4.86
CA HIS A 71 0.58 3.98 4.78
C HIS A 71 0.69 5.34 5.48
N HIS A 72 -0.28 5.68 6.35
CA HIS A 72 -0.22 6.91 7.13
C HIS A 72 1.05 6.95 8.00
N GLY A 73 1.81 8.04 7.87
CA GLY A 73 3.08 8.23 8.58
C GLY A 73 4.29 7.53 7.96
N HIS A 74 4.16 6.94 6.77
CA HIS A 74 5.28 6.38 6.01
C HIS A 74 5.92 7.40 5.05
N ASP A 75 7.17 7.15 4.66
CA ASP A 75 7.86 7.87 3.59
C ASP A 75 7.34 7.40 2.22
N LEU A 76 6.62 8.28 1.53
CA LEU A 76 5.99 8.03 0.24
C LEU A 76 6.59 8.92 -0.85
N ALA A 77 6.77 8.33 -2.02
CA ALA A 77 7.24 9.04 -3.21
C ALA A 77 6.52 8.55 -4.46
N ILE A 78 6.42 9.42 -5.45
CA ILE A 78 5.94 9.04 -6.77
C ILE A 78 7.15 8.77 -7.65
N GLU A 79 7.23 7.55 -8.18
CA GLU A 79 8.43 7.02 -8.83
C GLU A 79 8.06 6.14 -10.03
N TRP A 80 8.98 6.07 -10.99
CA TRP A 80 8.95 5.05 -12.03
C TRP A 80 9.38 3.69 -11.48
N GLY A 81 8.85 2.63 -12.08
CA GLY A 81 9.38 1.28 -11.91
C GLY A 81 10.87 1.23 -12.24
N TYR A 82 11.61 0.44 -11.48
CA TYR A 82 13.07 0.32 -11.59
C TYR A 82 13.51 -1.06 -12.10
N GLU A 83 12.57 -2.00 -12.21
CA GLU A 83 12.79 -3.34 -12.73
C GLU A 83 12.36 -3.42 -14.20
N SER A 84 12.92 -4.36 -14.95
CA SER A 84 12.58 -4.53 -16.37
C SER A 84 11.10 -4.88 -16.62
N TRP A 85 10.39 -5.38 -15.61
CA TRP A 85 8.96 -5.70 -15.70
C TRP A 85 8.05 -4.52 -15.33
N ASP A 86 8.58 -3.44 -14.73
CA ASP A 86 7.82 -2.25 -14.35
C ASP A 86 8.39 -0.92 -14.86
N GLU A 87 9.47 -0.92 -15.66
CA GLU A 87 10.13 0.30 -16.17
C GLU A 87 9.21 1.31 -16.88
N ASN A 88 8.08 0.87 -17.44
CA ASN A 88 7.09 1.73 -18.11
C ASN A 88 5.87 2.04 -17.22
N ARG A 89 6.03 1.89 -15.90
CA ARG A 89 4.96 2.11 -14.92
C ARG A 89 5.36 3.21 -13.97
N ILE A 90 4.39 4.07 -13.64
CA ILE A 90 4.55 5.10 -12.62
C ILE A 90 3.64 4.77 -11.44
N GLY A 91 4.14 4.98 -10.23
CA GLY A 91 3.44 4.53 -9.04
C GLY A 91 3.75 5.32 -7.80
N LEU A 92 2.91 5.10 -6.79
CA LEU A 92 3.16 5.55 -5.43
C LEU A 92 3.94 4.45 -4.70
N ARG A 93 5.18 4.76 -4.37
CA ARG A 93 6.08 3.88 -3.63
C ARG A 93 6.05 4.21 -2.15
N CYS A 94 5.92 3.19 -1.31
CA CYS A 94 6.22 3.30 0.11
C CYS A 94 7.67 2.88 0.38
N ARG A 95 8.57 3.85 0.55
CA ARG A 95 9.98 3.58 0.84
C ARG A 95 10.19 2.99 2.24
N SER A 96 9.26 3.25 3.18
CA SER A 96 9.29 2.66 4.52
C SER A 96 8.96 1.16 4.54
N CYS A 97 8.06 0.74 3.65
CA CYS A 97 7.68 -0.67 3.48
C CYS A 97 8.53 -1.39 2.43
N ASP A 98 9.25 -0.63 1.61
CA ASP A 98 9.86 -1.11 0.38
C ASP A 98 8.81 -1.85 -0.48
N ASP A 99 7.63 -1.25 -0.65
CA ASP A 99 6.53 -1.82 -1.44
C ASP A 99 5.78 -0.78 -2.31
N TRP A 100 5.25 -1.22 -3.45
CA TRP A 100 4.41 -0.41 -4.33
C TRP A 100 3.02 -0.37 -3.73
N ILE A 101 2.51 0.83 -3.43
CA ILE A 101 1.12 0.98 -2.99
C ILE A 101 0.21 0.85 -4.21
N GLN A 102 0.55 1.61 -5.26
CA GLN A 102 -0.18 1.66 -6.52
C GLN A 102 0.84 1.80 -7.65
N LEU A 103 0.60 1.11 -8.76
CA LEU A 103 1.50 1.12 -9.91
C LEU A 103 0.67 1.02 -11.18
N TYR A 104 0.83 1.98 -12.07
CA TYR A 104 0.01 2.13 -13.27
C TYR A 104 0.87 2.08 -14.52
N ASP A 105 0.39 1.38 -15.55
CA ASP A 105 1.02 1.39 -16.87
C ASP A 105 0.91 2.80 -17.49
N VAL A 106 2.04 3.40 -17.86
CA VAL A 106 2.07 4.61 -18.68
C VAL A 106 2.18 4.15 -20.14
N GLU A 107 1.17 4.44 -20.95
CA GLU A 107 0.83 3.65 -22.14
C GLU A 107 1.97 3.23 -23.10
N LEU A 108 1.91 1.95 -23.47
CA LEU A 108 2.14 1.42 -24.83
C LEU A 108 0.81 1.10 -25.59
N SER A 109 -0.37 1.37 -25.01
CA SER A 109 -1.67 1.08 -25.64
C SER A 109 -2.75 2.11 -25.31
N SER A 110 -3.41 2.64 -26.35
CA SER A 110 -4.47 3.66 -26.39
C SER A 110 -5.74 3.31 -25.59
N SER A 111 -5.63 3.20 -24.28
CA SER A 111 -6.73 3.04 -23.34
C SER A 111 -6.80 4.28 -22.45
N SER A 112 -7.98 4.88 -22.33
CA SER A 112 -8.23 6.04 -21.47
C SER A 112 -7.91 5.77 -19.99
N GLN A 113 -6.64 5.75 -19.61
CA GLN A 113 -6.23 5.72 -18.22
C GLN A 113 -6.21 7.15 -17.67
N PRO A 114 -6.74 7.36 -16.47
CA PRO A 114 -7.44 8.57 -16.08
C PRO A 114 -6.57 9.43 -15.12
N PRO A 115 -7.09 10.54 -14.55
CA PRO A 115 -6.33 11.64 -13.95
C PRO A 115 -5.21 11.30 -12.95
N ILE A 116 -5.24 10.14 -12.28
CA ILE A 116 -4.18 9.74 -11.33
C ILE A 116 -2.83 9.56 -12.04
N VAL A 117 -2.79 8.92 -13.22
CA VAL A 117 -1.52 8.68 -13.92
C VAL A 117 -0.88 10.00 -14.35
N GLU A 118 -1.70 10.92 -14.89
CA GLU A 118 -1.26 12.27 -15.25
C GLU A 118 -0.74 13.03 -14.03
N LEU A 119 -1.47 12.99 -12.90
CA LEU A 119 -1.03 13.60 -11.66
C LEU A 119 0.27 12.99 -11.15
N TYR A 120 0.46 11.67 -11.25
CA TYR A 120 1.71 11.02 -10.86
C TYR A 120 2.86 11.44 -11.77
N LEU A 121 2.64 11.56 -13.08
CA LEU A 121 3.65 12.06 -14.03
C LEU A 121 4.06 13.49 -13.70
N GLU A 122 3.13 14.38 -13.37
CA GLU A 122 3.42 15.76 -12.96
C GLU A 122 4.18 15.86 -11.63
N HIS A 123 4.14 14.80 -10.82
CA HIS A 123 4.71 14.75 -9.48
C HIS A 123 5.83 13.70 -9.37
N GLU A 124 6.44 13.31 -10.49
CA GLU A 124 7.58 12.40 -10.49
C GLU A 124 8.68 12.92 -9.56
N THR A 125 9.25 12.04 -8.73
CA THR A 125 10.28 12.33 -7.71
C THR A 125 9.82 13.20 -6.52
N HIS A 126 8.57 13.68 -6.51
CA HIS A 126 8.06 14.45 -5.39
C HIS A 126 7.87 13.56 -4.16
N THR A 127 8.15 14.15 -3.00
CA THR A 127 7.85 13.53 -1.71
C THR A 127 6.40 13.86 -1.37
N VAL A 128 5.64 12.83 -1.03
CA VAL A 128 4.22 12.96 -0.69
C VAL A 128 3.96 12.34 0.69
N ILE A 129 2.85 12.70 1.30
CA ILE A 129 2.38 12.09 2.54
C ILE A 129 0.96 11.60 2.34
N SER A 130 0.61 10.49 2.99
CA SER A 130 -0.79 10.13 3.13
C SER A 130 -1.37 10.68 4.42
N TRP A 131 -2.63 11.11 4.33
CA TRP A 131 -3.40 11.58 5.47
C TRP A 131 -4.69 10.78 5.57
N ARG A 132 -5.23 10.70 6.78
CA ARG A 132 -6.57 10.18 7.08
C ARG A 132 -7.30 11.16 7.97
N ARG A 133 -8.51 11.55 7.55
CA ARG A 133 -9.38 12.49 8.27
C ARG A 133 -10.80 11.95 8.24
N SER A 134 -11.28 11.46 9.39
CA SER A 134 -12.60 10.80 9.50
C SER A 134 -12.73 9.64 8.51
N SER A 135 -13.73 9.67 7.64
CA SER A 135 -14.02 8.66 6.62
C SER A 135 -13.28 8.88 5.30
N ASP A 136 -12.38 9.86 5.22
CA ASP A 136 -11.63 10.18 4.01
C ASP A 136 -10.13 9.99 4.22
N ALA A 137 -9.46 9.64 3.14
CA ALA A 137 -8.01 9.57 3.07
C ALA A 137 -7.53 10.18 1.76
N GLY A 138 -6.25 10.54 1.73
CA GLY A 138 -5.68 11.16 0.56
C GLY A 138 -4.17 11.28 0.62
N ILE A 139 -3.64 11.92 -0.40
CA ILE A 139 -2.22 12.21 -0.56
C ILE A 139 -2.05 13.73 -0.70
N GLU A 140 -1.05 14.28 -0.03
CA GLU A 140 -0.61 15.67 -0.18
C GLU A 140 0.86 15.68 -0.63
N CYS A 141 1.21 16.58 -1.54
CA CYS A 141 2.58 16.73 -2.01
C CYS A 141 3.36 17.72 -1.13
N ILE A 142 4.40 17.23 -0.44
CA ILE A 142 5.30 18.09 0.34
C ILE A 142 6.11 18.98 -0.59
N THR A 143 6.65 18.42 -1.67
CA THR A 143 7.53 19.14 -2.60
C THR A 143 6.83 20.36 -3.22
N CYS A 144 5.53 20.24 -3.52
CA CYS A 144 4.72 21.34 -4.05
C CYS A 144 4.23 22.33 -2.98
N GLY A 145 4.50 22.09 -1.69
CA GLY A 145 4.02 22.92 -0.58
C GLY A 145 2.53 22.74 -0.26
N ALA A 146 1.93 21.61 -0.66
CA ALA A 146 0.51 21.34 -0.47
C ALA A 146 0.13 20.99 0.98
N VAL A 147 1.10 20.84 1.88
CA VAL A 147 0.91 20.48 3.31
C VAL A 147 0.73 21.74 4.19
N ASN A 148 0.61 22.92 3.60
CA ASN A 148 0.44 24.18 4.34
C ASN A 148 -1.02 24.40 4.80
N GLU A 149 -1.27 25.39 5.68
CA GLU A 149 -2.63 25.70 6.19
C GLU A 149 -3.65 26.01 5.08
N ASP A 150 -3.18 26.55 3.95
CA ASP A 150 -3.98 26.81 2.73
C ASP A 150 -3.77 25.74 1.63
N GLY A 151 -3.19 24.59 2.00
CA GLY A 151 -2.86 23.50 1.10
C GLY A 151 -4.09 22.78 0.53
N PHE A 152 -3.86 21.93 -0.48
CA PHE A 152 -4.90 21.12 -1.10
C PHE A 152 -4.44 19.65 -1.24
N PRO A 153 -5.34 18.67 -1.09
CA PRO A 153 -4.99 17.29 -1.35
C PRO A 153 -4.71 17.10 -2.84
N LEU A 154 -3.62 16.42 -3.17
CA LEU A 154 -3.32 15.97 -4.53
C LEU A 154 -4.39 14.96 -4.99
N LEU A 155 -4.72 14.03 -4.11
CA LEU A 155 -5.77 13.03 -4.29
C LEU A 155 -6.53 12.84 -2.99
N ASN A 156 -7.82 12.53 -3.10
CA ASN A 156 -8.65 12.11 -1.97
C ASN A 156 -9.68 11.06 -2.41
N ALA A 157 -10.07 10.21 -1.46
CA ALA A 157 -11.04 9.15 -1.67
C ALA A 157 -11.65 8.73 -0.32
N PRO A 158 -12.89 8.21 -0.32
CA PRO A 158 -13.46 7.63 0.87
C PRO A 158 -12.69 6.38 1.30
N VAL A 159 -12.64 6.15 2.59
CA VAL A 159 -12.21 4.91 3.23
C VAL A 159 -13.41 3.97 3.31
N SER A 160 -13.22 2.69 2.97
CA SER A 160 -14.27 1.70 3.01
C SER A 160 -14.74 1.44 4.44
N GLU A 161 -16.04 1.17 4.62
CA GLU A 161 -16.60 0.88 5.95
C GLU A 161 -15.91 -0.31 6.63
N TRP A 162 -15.51 -1.32 5.86
CA TRP A 162 -14.78 -2.45 6.40
C TRP A 162 -13.42 -2.01 6.95
N PHE A 163 -12.65 -1.26 6.15
CA PHE A 163 -11.34 -0.80 6.58
C PHE A 163 -11.44 0.12 7.80
N ASP A 164 -12.41 1.04 7.80
CA ASP A 164 -12.64 1.95 8.93
C ASP A 164 -12.92 1.19 10.23
N ARG A 165 -13.76 0.14 10.18
CA ARG A 165 -14.03 -0.73 11.34
C ARG A 165 -12.79 -1.48 11.82
N VAL A 166 -11.99 -2.02 10.89
CA VAL A 166 -10.80 -2.81 11.24
C VAL A 166 -9.66 -1.93 11.75
N TRP A 167 -9.57 -0.68 11.29
CA TRP A 167 -8.57 0.28 11.74
C TRP A 167 -8.89 0.83 13.13
N ASN A 168 -10.17 1.12 13.42
CA ASN A 168 -10.59 1.77 14.66
C ASN A 168 -10.99 0.79 15.79
N GLY A 169 -10.97 -0.54 15.54
CA GLY A 169 -11.33 -1.60 16.47
C GLY A 169 -10.26 -2.67 16.68
#